data_AF-A0A1J1IHU7-F1
#
_entry.id   AF-A0A1J1IHU7-F1
#
_cell.length_a   1.000
_cell.length_b   1.000
_cell.length_c   1.000
_cell.angle_alpha   90.00
_cell.angle_beta   90.00
_cell.angle_gamma   90.00
#
_symmetry.space_group_name_H-M   'P 1'
#
loop_
_entity.id
_entity.type
_entity.pdbx_description
1 polymer ?
#
loop_
_entity_poly.entity_id
_entity_poly.type
_entity_poly.pdbx_seq_one_letter_code
_entity_poly.pdbx_strand_id
1 'polypeptide(L)'
;MNGLLGSILKKSLLPSVILKKNITSTSALCLKQIEVNHDEQKQSVVIKGKFIDSPNKPYLLKEYIECQKEKKRFCPECTLGLDVKHTDVLILSQYVTPDGSMLPRIATGLCKKQQKRIRTMVVMAQRAGLFDRISKVTKINDPLYKQLKSCNSKGRRLNRYYFEDTIKTDPLTCQCFNLLSRILKMVLLEVCVDSILSAVNASESGADRIELCSALSEGGLTPSIGLFMGVKGALAKSKTKIFCMIRIRRGDFNYSDEEIDAMITDVEYFKKHAADGIVFGCLDEFQNIHKEKCLKVINAWGNQGNITFHRAFDETSASDMEENLKIIKDLGFSRILSSGYKSSAEVGIESLKNIIKRAREDDIQLKVMPGAGITKANVSKIITETQCNEIHASARSPVKSNTGKLSMGGGNEDLQPLMVCDPIKVKELIEISKNVVI
;
A
#
# COMPACT_ATOMS: atom_id res chain seq x y z
N MET A 1 19.66 -54.28 -46.01
CA MET A 1 18.39 -54.91 -45.56
C MET A 1 18.69 -55.76 -44.34
N ASN A 2 17.75 -55.86 -43.40
CA ASN A 2 17.72 -56.77 -42.24
C ASN A 2 18.85 -56.54 -41.18
N GLY A 3 18.60 -56.63 -39.88
CA GLY A 3 17.30 -56.72 -39.19
C GLY A 3 17.42 -57.18 -37.73
N LEU A 4 16.47 -56.76 -36.90
CA LEU A 4 16.04 -57.38 -35.63
C LEU A 4 17.06 -57.52 -34.47
N LEU A 5 16.92 -56.59 -33.51
CA LEU A 5 16.59 -56.87 -32.10
C LEU A 5 16.61 -58.35 -31.62
N GLY A 6 17.28 -58.59 -30.49
CA GLY A 6 16.56 -59.11 -29.32
C GLY A 6 17.19 -60.22 -28.47
N SER A 7 17.24 -59.96 -27.15
CA SER A 7 17.04 -60.97 -26.08
C SER A 7 18.23 -61.94 -25.78
N ILE A 8 18.38 -62.60 -24.60
CA ILE A 8 17.82 -62.40 -23.25
C ILE A 8 18.65 -63.15 -22.16
N LEU A 9 19.02 -62.49 -21.04
CA LEU A 9 19.36 -63.09 -19.71
C LEU A 9 20.57 -64.09 -19.65
N LYS A 10 21.07 -64.71 -18.55
CA LYS A 10 20.84 -64.87 -17.07
C LYS A 10 22.20 -65.38 -16.47
N LYS A 11 22.65 -65.34 -15.19
CA LYS A 11 22.11 -64.83 -13.89
C LYS A 11 23.14 -64.62 -12.72
N SER A 12 24.47 -64.76 -12.78
CA SER A 12 25.38 -64.65 -11.59
C SER A 12 26.00 -63.24 -11.42
N LEU A 13 25.71 -62.39 -10.43
CA LEU A 13 25.18 -62.53 -9.05
C LEU A 13 26.06 -63.27 -8.04
N LEU A 14 26.99 -62.52 -7.44
CA LEU A 14 27.14 -62.38 -5.98
C LEU A 14 27.91 -61.08 -5.64
N PRO A 15 27.23 -59.94 -5.45
CA PRO A 15 27.86 -58.71 -4.96
C PRO A 15 28.19 -58.82 -3.47
N SER A 16 29.28 -58.18 -3.03
CA SER A 16 29.63 -58.09 -1.62
C SER A 16 28.55 -57.35 -0.82
N VAL A 17 28.20 -57.88 0.36
CA VAL A 17 27.16 -57.32 1.23
C VAL A 17 27.70 -56.07 1.93
N ILE A 18 27.64 -54.93 1.24
CA ILE A 18 27.78 -53.62 1.87
C ILE A 18 26.55 -53.41 2.76
N LEU A 19 26.70 -53.70 4.06
CA LEU A 19 25.75 -53.35 5.10
C LEU A 19 25.62 -51.82 5.17
N LYS A 20 24.73 -51.26 4.34
CA LYS A 20 24.20 -49.92 4.54
C LYS A 20 23.49 -49.90 5.90
N LYS A 21 24.21 -49.43 6.93
CA LYS A 21 23.58 -48.98 8.17
C LYS A 21 22.65 -47.83 7.79
N ASN A 22 21.36 -48.13 7.66
CA ASN A 22 20.32 -47.13 7.57
C ASN A 22 20.27 -46.41 8.92
N ILE A 23 21.08 -45.36 9.07
CA ILE A 23 20.97 -44.43 10.19
C ILE A 23 19.72 -43.60 9.94
N THR A 24 18.57 -44.15 10.30
CA THR A 24 17.33 -43.39 10.49
C THR A 24 17.55 -42.46 11.68
N SER A 25 18.06 -41.26 11.40
CA SER A 25 17.96 -40.16 12.34
C SER A 25 16.47 -39.89 12.58
N THR A 26 15.98 -40.30 13.75
CA THR A 26 14.74 -39.73 14.29
C THR A 26 14.85 -38.21 14.26
N SER A 27 13.75 -37.52 13.99
CA SER A 27 13.70 -36.07 14.15
C SER A 27 14.16 -35.74 15.57
N ALA A 28 15.06 -34.76 15.70
CA ALA A 28 15.61 -34.41 17.00
C ALA A 28 14.50 -33.91 17.93
N LEU A 29 13.99 -34.81 18.78
CA LEU A 29 13.01 -34.49 19.80
C LEU A 29 13.72 -33.62 20.82
N CYS A 30 13.49 -32.31 20.75
CA CYS A 30 14.01 -31.30 21.67
C CYS A 30 13.35 -31.40 23.06
N LEU A 31 13.41 -32.59 23.66
CA LEU A 31 13.01 -32.86 25.04
C LEU A 31 13.94 -32.07 25.96
N LYS A 32 13.36 -31.26 26.84
CA LYS A 32 14.12 -30.38 27.76
C LYS A 32 14.03 -30.79 29.22
N GLN A 33 13.09 -31.66 29.55
CA GLN A 33 13.06 -32.38 30.83
C GLN A 33 12.57 -33.81 30.60
N ILE A 34 13.17 -34.73 31.34
CA ILE A 34 12.74 -36.12 31.45
C ILE A 34 12.22 -36.30 32.88
N GLU A 35 10.95 -36.67 33.02
CA GLU A 35 10.35 -37.08 34.29
C GLU A 35 10.45 -38.62 34.35
N VAL A 36 11.10 -39.16 35.38
CA VAL A 36 11.27 -40.61 35.58
C VAL A 36 10.47 -41.01 36.81
N ASN A 37 9.36 -41.72 36.60
CA ASN A 37 8.51 -42.20 37.69
C ASN A 37 8.71 -43.71 37.87
N HIS A 38 8.99 -44.14 39.08
CA HIS A 38 9.07 -45.55 39.46
C HIS A 38 7.72 -45.98 40.03
N ASP A 39 7.05 -46.94 39.38
CA ASP A 39 5.71 -47.39 39.76
C ASP A 39 5.84 -48.64 40.65
N GLU A 40 5.96 -48.44 41.96
CA GLU A 40 6.36 -49.46 42.94
C GLU A 40 5.46 -50.72 42.96
N GLN A 41 4.21 -50.59 42.51
CA GLN A 41 3.25 -51.71 42.43
C GLN A 41 3.35 -52.54 41.14
N LYS A 42 4.13 -52.11 40.14
CA LYS A 42 4.18 -52.73 38.80
C LYS A 42 5.59 -52.98 38.26
N GLN A 43 6.61 -52.84 39.10
CA GLN A 43 8.01 -53.17 38.82
C GLN A 43 8.56 -52.59 37.49
N SER A 44 8.01 -51.45 37.06
CA SER A 44 8.29 -50.83 35.76
C SER A 44 8.57 -49.33 35.92
N VAL A 45 9.45 -48.82 35.05
CA VAL A 45 9.95 -47.44 35.11
C VAL A 45 9.34 -46.65 33.96
N VAL A 46 8.52 -45.65 34.28
CA VAL A 46 7.84 -44.82 33.29
C VAL A 46 8.65 -43.55 33.05
N ILE A 47 9.42 -43.55 31.96
CA ILE A 47 10.23 -42.42 31.51
C ILE A 47 9.38 -41.55 30.57
N LYS A 48 9.04 -40.33 31.00
CA LYS A 48 8.19 -39.38 30.26
C LYS A 48 8.96 -38.12 29.87
N GLY A 49 9.15 -37.92 28.58
CA GLY A 49 9.71 -36.68 28.03
C GLY A 49 8.66 -35.56 28.06
N LYS A 50 9.00 -34.42 28.66
CA LYS A 50 8.12 -33.24 28.76
C LYS A 50 8.68 -32.09 27.93
N PHE A 51 7.82 -31.53 27.07
CA PHE A 51 8.15 -30.31 26.34
C PHE A 51 7.92 -29.10 27.25
N ILE A 52 9.02 -28.42 27.56
CA ILE A 52 9.02 -27.17 28.32
C ILE A 52 9.41 -26.04 27.35
N ASP A 53 8.58 -25.01 27.29
CA ASP A 53 8.84 -23.81 26.51
C ASP A 53 10.09 -23.09 27.02
N SER A 54 10.76 -22.33 26.14
CA SER A 54 11.88 -21.49 26.60
C SER A 54 11.35 -20.37 27.50
N PRO A 55 12.03 -20.02 28.61
CA PRO A 55 11.70 -18.82 29.39
C PRO A 55 11.81 -17.53 28.56
N ASN A 56 12.47 -17.57 27.39
CA ASN A 56 12.59 -16.44 26.48
C ASN A 56 11.42 -16.33 25.48
N LYS A 57 10.45 -17.26 25.51
CA LYS A 57 9.26 -17.26 24.63
C LYS A 57 8.45 -15.94 24.63
N PRO A 58 8.20 -15.24 25.76
CA PRO A 58 7.50 -13.95 25.74
C PRO A 58 8.33 -12.79 25.15
N TYR A 59 9.66 -12.93 25.04
CA TYR A 59 10.55 -11.93 24.45
C TYR A 59 10.82 -12.17 22.95
N LEU A 60 10.12 -13.12 22.32
CA LEU A 60 10.19 -13.34 20.88
C LEU A 60 9.39 -12.29 20.12
N LEU A 61 9.95 -11.85 19.00
CA LEU A 61 9.31 -10.95 18.03
C LEU A 61 7.98 -11.54 17.53
N LYS A 62 6.95 -10.70 17.39
CA LYS A 62 5.59 -11.13 16.98
C LYS A 62 5.61 -11.71 15.56
N GLU A 63 6.36 -11.04 14.70
CA GLU A 63 6.59 -11.33 13.29
C GLU A 63 7.32 -12.69 13.13
N TYR A 64 8.16 -13.07 14.09
CA TYR A 64 8.79 -14.39 14.15
C TYR A 64 7.78 -15.48 14.53
N ILE A 65 6.92 -15.22 15.52
CA ILE A 65 5.87 -16.16 15.94
C ILE A 65 4.88 -16.40 14.80
N GLU A 66 4.53 -15.36 14.04
CA GLU A 66 3.67 -15.45 12.85
C GLU A 66 4.32 -16.25 11.72
N CYS A 67 5.59 -15.95 11.37
CA CYS A 67 6.33 -16.76 10.40
C CYS A 67 6.39 -18.24 10.79
N GLN A 68 6.55 -18.56 12.08
CA GLN A 68 6.56 -19.95 12.57
C GLN A 68 5.19 -20.64 12.45
N LYS A 69 4.08 -19.94 12.78
CA LYS A 69 2.71 -20.47 12.58
C LYS A 69 2.47 -20.85 11.11
N GLU A 70 2.92 -20.00 10.18
CA GLU A 70 2.78 -20.20 8.74
C GLU A 70 3.83 -21.13 8.13
N LYS A 71 4.76 -21.69 8.93
CA LYS A 71 5.92 -22.50 8.48
C LYS A 71 6.83 -21.77 7.48
N LYS A 72 6.86 -20.43 7.48
CA LYS A 72 7.68 -19.58 6.62
C LYS A 72 9.06 -19.31 7.24
N ARG A 73 10.06 -19.05 6.40
CA ARG A 73 11.42 -18.67 6.85
C ARG A 73 11.47 -17.20 7.25
N PHE A 74 11.54 -16.93 8.55
CA PHE A 74 11.88 -15.62 9.09
C PHE A 74 13.30 -15.17 8.65
N CYS A 75 13.48 -13.86 8.41
CA CYS A 75 14.75 -13.27 8.04
C CYS A 75 14.81 -11.84 8.61
N PRO A 76 15.52 -11.58 9.73
CA PRO A 76 15.43 -10.32 10.49
C PRO A 76 15.35 -9.05 9.61
N GLU A 77 16.38 -8.80 8.81
CA GLU A 77 16.49 -7.66 7.88
C GLU A 77 15.35 -7.55 6.84
N CYS A 78 14.76 -8.68 6.41
CA CYS A 78 13.68 -8.69 5.41
C CYS A 78 12.28 -8.70 6.01
N THR A 79 12.14 -9.05 7.30
CA THR A 79 10.84 -9.12 7.97
C THR A 79 10.58 -7.88 8.83
N LEU A 80 11.63 -7.31 9.44
CA LEU A 80 11.57 -6.08 10.23
C LEU A 80 11.81 -4.80 9.41
N GLY A 81 12.14 -4.92 8.11
CA GLY A 81 12.35 -3.78 7.22
C GLY A 81 13.58 -2.90 7.54
N LEU A 82 14.56 -3.42 8.27
CA LEU A 82 15.72 -2.66 8.75
C LEU A 82 16.63 -2.20 7.60
N ASP A 83 17.05 -0.93 7.63
CA ASP A 83 18.04 -0.38 6.71
C ASP A 83 19.41 -0.22 7.37
N VAL A 84 20.08 -1.36 7.63
CA VAL A 84 21.37 -1.39 8.34
C VAL A 84 22.50 -0.84 7.47
N LYS A 85 23.17 0.19 7.99
CA LYS A 85 24.32 0.89 7.39
C LYS A 85 25.66 0.36 7.94
N HIS A 86 26.76 0.78 7.31
CA HIS A 86 28.10 0.41 7.79
C HIS A 86 28.53 1.12 9.09
N THR A 87 27.77 2.13 9.53
CA THR A 87 27.92 2.83 10.81
C THR A 87 27.37 2.06 12.00
N ASP A 88 26.51 1.06 11.77
CA ASP A 88 25.60 0.54 12.80
C ASP A 88 26.24 -0.65 13.54
N VAL A 89 27.36 -0.36 14.21
CA VAL A 89 28.27 -1.35 14.81
C VAL A 89 27.54 -2.33 15.73
N LEU A 90 26.57 -1.86 16.53
CA LEU A 90 25.80 -2.69 17.46
C LEU A 90 24.80 -3.66 16.78
N ILE A 91 24.45 -3.42 15.51
CA ILE A 91 23.61 -4.35 14.72
C ILE A 91 24.53 -5.30 13.93
N LEU A 92 25.57 -4.76 13.30
CA LEU A 92 26.53 -5.54 12.52
C LEU A 92 27.28 -6.58 13.37
N SER A 93 27.54 -6.30 14.65
CA SER A 93 28.26 -7.19 15.56
C SER A 93 27.51 -8.51 15.80
N GLN A 94 26.19 -8.48 15.75
CA GLN A 94 25.31 -9.66 15.91
C GLN A 94 25.45 -10.66 14.75
N TYR A 95 26.03 -10.24 13.62
CA TYR A 95 26.28 -11.07 12.44
C TYR A 95 27.75 -11.51 12.30
N VAL A 96 28.59 -11.18 13.28
CA VAL A 96 30.05 -11.35 13.25
C VAL A 96 30.52 -12.10 14.51
N THR A 97 31.58 -12.88 14.36
CA THR A 97 32.26 -13.60 15.45
C THR A 97 33.24 -12.67 16.19
N PRO A 98 33.66 -12.99 17.43
CA PRO A 98 34.74 -12.24 18.10
C PRO A 98 36.04 -12.13 17.29
N ASP A 99 36.32 -13.10 16.40
CA ASP A 99 37.45 -13.08 15.44
C ASP A 99 37.31 -12.08 14.27
N GLY A 100 36.19 -11.34 14.18
CA GLY A 100 35.86 -10.46 13.06
C GLY A 100 35.36 -11.19 11.80
N SER A 101 35.24 -12.52 11.83
CA SER A 101 34.71 -13.34 10.71
C SER A 101 33.19 -13.44 10.72
N MET A 102 32.56 -13.65 9.56
CA MET A 102 31.10 -13.63 9.42
C MET A 102 30.44 -14.92 9.93
N LEU A 103 29.37 -14.80 10.71
CA LEU A 103 28.53 -15.96 11.09
C LEU A 103 27.86 -16.62 9.88
N PRO A 104 27.72 -17.97 9.87
CA PRO A 104 27.09 -18.69 8.77
C PRO A 104 25.59 -18.40 8.67
N ARG A 105 25.03 -18.49 7.46
CA ARG A 105 23.60 -18.20 7.12
C ARG A 105 22.56 -19.04 7.88
N ILE A 106 22.99 -20.06 8.64
CA ILE A 106 22.12 -20.85 9.52
C ILE A 106 22.01 -20.15 10.89
N ALA A 107 23.09 -19.58 11.41
CA ALA A 107 23.11 -18.83 12.66
C ALA A 107 22.49 -17.42 12.50
N THR A 108 22.77 -16.74 11.39
CA THR A 108 22.25 -15.37 11.15
C THR A 108 20.78 -15.32 10.72
N GLY A 109 20.16 -16.47 10.36
CA GLY A 109 18.82 -16.56 9.79
C GLY A 109 18.65 -15.97 8.36
N LEU A 110 19.50 -15.02 7.95
CA LEU A 110 19.33 -14.18 6.77
C LEU A 110 19.09 -14.92 5.45
N CYS A 111 18.38 -14.27 4.53
CA CYS A 111 18.25 -14.72 3.15
C CYS A 111 19.58 -14.59 2.38
N LYS A 112 19.70 -15.23 1.20
CA LYS A 112 20.93 -15.19 0.38
C LYS A 112 21.34 -13.77 -0.05
N LYS A 113 20.38 -12.84 -0.18
CA LYS A 113 20.63 -11.44 -0.56
C LYS A 113 21.11 -10.62 0.64
N GLN A 114 20.40 -10.62 1.77
CA GLN A 114 20.82 -9.85 2.96
C GLN A 114 22.13 -10.37 3.56
N GLN A 115 22.41 -11.68 3.53
CA GLN A 115 23.73 -12.21 3.88
C GLN A 115 24.85 -11.56 3.02
N LYS A 116 24.59 -11.20 1.76
CA LYS A 116 25.56 -10.48 0.92
C LYS A 116 25.60 -8.97 1.20
N ARG A 117 24.46 -8.35 1.56
CA ARG A 117 24.39 -6.93 1.99
C ARG A 117 25.19 -6.72 3.27
N ILE A 118 24.85 -7.43 4.34
CA ILE A 118 25.52 -7.36 5.66
C ILE A 118 27.01 -7.70 5.54
N ARG A 119 27.41 -8.69 4.74
CA ARG A 119 28.84 -8.96 4.46
C ARG A 119 29.57 -7.73 3.91
N THR A 120 28.91 -6.95 3.06
CA THR A 120 29.50 -5.75 2.45
C THR A 120 29.58 -4.60 3.46
N MET A 121 28.56 -4.44 4.32
CA MET A 121 28.58 -3.47 5.42
C MET A 121 29.68 -3.77 6.46
N VAL A 122 29.85 -5.04 6.87
CA VAL A 122 30.96 -5.45 7.75
C VAL A 122 32.33 -5.15 7.12
N VAL A 123 32.51 -5.41 5.82
CA VAL A 123 33.74 -5.05 5.08
C VAL A 123 33.97 -3.53 5.04
N MET A 124 32.92 -2.73 4.92
CA MET A 124 33.01 -1.27 4.95
C MET A 124 33.39 -0.78 6.34
N ALA A 125 32.74 -1.27 7.39
CA ALA A 125 33.02 -0.91 8.77
C ALA A 125 34.46 -1.30 9.21
N GLN A 126 34.91 -2.52 8.87
CA GLN A 126 36.31 -2.96 9.08
C GLN A 126 37.35 -2.15 8.29
N ARG A 127 36.96 -1.53 7.18
CA ARG A 127 37.82 -0.62 6.39
C ARG A 127 37.81 0.81 6.92
N ALA A 128 36.68 1.27 7.47
CA ALA A 128 36.54 2.54 8.17
C ALA A 128 37.21 2.54 9.56
N GLY A 129 37.50 1.35 10.13
CA GLY A 129 38.08 1.22 11.47
C GLY A 129 37.04 1.07 12.59
N LEU A 130 35.76 0.90 12.24
CA LEU A 130 34.63 0.73 13.16
C LEU A 130 34.47 -0.71 13.69
N PHE A 131 35.33 -1.63 13.24
CA PHE A 131 35.35 -3.04 13.66
C PHE A 131 36.77 -3.60 13.69
N ASP A 132 36.98 -4.56 14.58
CA ASP A 132 38.17 -5.39 14.60
C ASP A 132 38.41 -6.11 13.27
N ARG A 133 39.70 -6.13 12.88
CA ARG A 133 40.13 -6.73 11.62
C ARG A 133 40.32 -8.23 11.78
N ILE A 134 39.66 -8.98 10.90
CA ILE A 134 39.68 -10.45 10.80
C ILE A 134 41.05 -11.05 11.22
N SER A 135 41.01 -11.93 12.22
CA SER A 135 42.21 -12.55 12.79
C SER A 135 43.06 -13.27 11.72
N LYS A 136 44.40 -13.30 11.90
CA LYS A 136 45.30 -13.80 10.85
C LYS A 136 45.12 -15.30 10.53
N VAL A 137 44.42 -16.05 11.38
CA VAL A 137 44.27 -17.52 11.30
C VAL A 137 43.16 -17.93 10.31
N THR A 138 42.03 -17.22 10.29
CA THR A 138 40.84 -17.58 9.47
C THR A 138 41.01 -17.33 7.95
N LYS A 139 42.15 -16.77 7.54
CA LYS A 139 42.46 -16.28 6.19
C LYS A 139 42.35 -17.29 5.04
N ILE A 140 42.43 -18.60 5.28
CA ILE A 140 42.58 -19.54 4.16
C ILE A 140 41.25 -19.74 3.39
N ASN A 141 40.13 -19.79 4.09
CA ASN A 141 38.84 -20.19 3.49
C ASN A 141 37.69 -19.18 3.57
N ASP A 142 37.75 -18.12 4.40
CA ASP A 142 36.63 -17.17 4.54
C ASP A 142 36.32 -16.39 3.23
N PRO A 143 35.07 -16.41 2.73
CA PRO A 143 34.61 -15.53 1.66
C PRO A 143 34.82 -14.03 1.90
N LEU A 144 34.75 -13.54 3.16
CA LEU A 144 35.09 -12.15 3.51
C LEU A 144 36.52 -11.82 3.09
N TYR A 145 37.48 -12.65 3.50
CA TYR A 145 38.90 -12.41 3.22
C TYR A 145 39.20 -12.43 1.70
N LYS A 146 38.54 -13.32 0.94
CA LYS A 146 38.64 -13.35 -0.52
C LYS A 146 38.08 -12.06 -1.17
N GLN A 147 36.96 -11.53 -0.65
CA GLN A 147 36.37 -10.24 -1.09
C GLN A 147 37.21 -9.03 -0.63
N LEU A 148 37.87 -9.10 0.52
CA LEU A 148 38.82 -8.08 0.99
C LEU A 148 40.09 -8.03 0.13
N LYS A 149 40.59 -9.19 -0.33
CA LYS A 149 41.79 -9.29 -1.17
C LYS A 149 41.57 -8.86 -2.63
N SER A 150 40.43 -9.21 -3.25
CA SER A 150 40.23 -9.00 -4.70
C SER A 150 40.25 -7.53 -5.14
N CYS A 151 39.95 -6.59 -4.23
CA CYS A 151 40.05 -5.15 -4.51
C CYS A 151 41.49 -4.61 -4.57
N ASN A 152 42.50 -5.34 -4.08
CA ASN A 152 43.87 -4.83 -3.95
C ASN A 152 44.72 -4.99 -5.22
N SER A 153 44.23 -5.72 -6.24
CA SER A 153 45.03 -6.11 -7.42
C SER A 153 45.35 -4.98 -8.41
N LYS A 154 44.79 -3.78 -8.22
CA LYS A 154 45.16 -2.56 -8.94
C LYS A 154 45.21 -1.39 -7.94
N GLY A 155 46.25 -0.56 -8.02
CA GLY A 155 46.62 0.41 -6.99
C GLY A 155 45.59 1.49 -6.69
N ARG A 156 44.64 1.20 -5.78
CA ARG A 156 43.75 2.17 -5.13
C ARG A 156 43.82 2.04 -3.61
N ARG A 157 45.02 2.28 -3.08
CA ARG A 157 45.21 2.67 -1.68
C ARG A 157 44.64 4.08 -1.50
N LEU A 158 44.15 4.39 -0.30
CA LEU A 158 43.49 5.64 0.11
C LEU A 158 42.05 5.84 -0.40
N ASN A 159 41.17 6.12 0.57
CA ASN A 159 39.95 6.93 0.51
C ASN A 159 38.99 6.75 -0.68
N ARG A 160 38.63 5.50 -1.01
CA ARG A 160 37.35 5.24 -1.69
C ARG A 160 36.21 5.33 -0.66
N TYR A 161 35.67 6.54 -0.46
CA TYR A 161 34.40 6.72 0.24
C TYR A 161 33.34 5.81 -0.39
N TYR A 162 32.65 5.05 0.45
CA TYR A 162 31.61 4.14 0.01
C TYR A 162 30.28 4.89 -0.02
N PHE A 163 29.93 5.43 -1.20
CA PHE A 163 28.56 5.81 -1.50
C PHE A 163 27.69 4.55 -1.37
N GLU A 164 26.83 4.51 -0.35
CA GLU A 164 26.04 3.31 -0.01
C GLU A 164 25.12 2.91 -1.18
N ASP A 165 24.69 3.90 -1.96
CA ASP A 165 23.90 3.80 -3.21
C ASP A 165 24.56 2.92 -4.29
N THR A 166 25.88 2.71 -4.24
CA THR A 166 26.60 1.83 -5.18
C THR A 166 26.40 0.34 -4.88
N ILE A 167 25.89 0.01 -3.69
CA ILE A 167 25.40 -1.33 -3.37
C ILE A 167 23.96 -1.40 -3.86
N LYS A 168 23.68 -2.25 -4.86
CA LYS A 168 22.34 -2.41 -5.43
C LYS A 168 21.31 -2.81 -4.36
N THR A 169 20.62 -1.81 -3.81
CA THR A 169 19.51 -1.89 -2.88
C THR A 169 18.23 -2.16 -3.66
N ASP A 170 18.09 -3.40 -4.13
CA ASP A 170 16.81 -3.98 -4.50
C ASP A 170 16.28 -4.92 -3.39
N PRO A 171 15.68 -4.39 -2.29
CA PRO A 171 14.85 -5.20 -1.41
C PRO A 171 13.76 -5.92 -2.21
N LEU A 172 13.12 -5.17 -3.13
CA LEU A 172 12.03 -5.57 -4.02
C LEU A 172 12.25 -6.89 -4.77
N THR A 173 13.50 -7.26 -5.08
CA THR A 173 13.80 -8.48 -5.84
C THR A 173 14.07 -9.70 -4.96
N CYS A 174 13.95 -9.59 -3.63
CA CYS A 174 14.15 -10.72 -2.73
C CYS A 174 12.86 -11.50 -2.49
N GLN A 175 12.90 -12.83 -2.66
CA GLN A 175 11.76 -13.72 -2.39
C GLN A 175 11.24 -13.66 -0.93
N CYS A 176 12.03 -13.13 0.01
CA CYS A 176 11.58 -12.87 1.39
C CYS A 176 10.91 -11.49 1.56
N PHE A 177 11.04 -10.59 0.59
CA PHE A 177 10.54 -9.20 0.64
C PHE A 177 9.18 -9.03 -0.05
N ASN A 178 8.69 -10.06 -0.77
CA ASN A 178 7.30 -10.16 -1.22
C ASN A 178 6.26 -10.13 -0.07
N LEU A 179 6.71 -10.13 1.20
CA LEU A 179 5.89 -9.86 2.37
C LEU A 179 5.83 -8.36 2.74
N LEU A 180 6.87 -7.59 2.43
CA LEU A 180 7.02 -6.18 2.83
C LEU A 180 6.69 -5.20 1.69
N SER A 181 6.74 -5.64 0.42
CA SER A 181 6.14 -4.88 -0.69
C SER A 181 4.60 -4.88 -0.71
N ARG A 182 3.94 -5.49 0.29
CA ARG A 182 2.50 -5.37 0.58
C ARG A 182 2.17 -4.41 1.72
N ILE A 183 3.19 -3.86 2.39
CA ILE A 183 3.02 -3.09 3.62
C ILE A 183 2.98 -1.59 3.28
N LEU A 184 1.96 -0.90 3.82
CA LEU A 184 1.67 0.53 3.61
C LEU A 184 1.41 0.91 2.14
N LYS A 185 0.37 0.31 1.52
CA LYS A 185 -0.22 0.85 0.28
C LYS A 185 -0.90 2.19 0.62
N MET A 186 -0.20 3.31 0.43
CA MET A 186 -0.77 4.64 0.67
C MET A 186 -2.03 4.85 -0.18
N VAL A 187 -3.18 4.91 0.48
CA VAL A 187 -4.46 5.31 -0.11
C VAL A 187 -4.53 6.83 -0.10
N LEU A 188 -4.78 7.41 -1.27
CA LEU A 188 -4.90 8.86 -1.45
C LEU A 188 -6.20 9.36 -0.82
N LEU A 189 -6.14 10.35 0.08
CA LEU A 189 -7.34 10.98 0.64
C LEU A 189 -7.71 12.25 -0.15
N GLU A 190 -8.90 12.23 -0.75
CA GLU A 190 -9.59 13.41 -1.25
C GLU A 190 -10.61 13.91 -0.21
N VAL A 191 -10.63 15.22 0.03
CA VAL A 191 -11.59 15.86 0.93
C VAL A 191 -12.44 16.88 0.18
N CYS A 192 -13.78 16.77 0.24
CA CYS A 192 -14.66 17.78 -0.34
C CYS A 192 -14.86 18.98 0.60
N VAL A 193 -14.71 20.19 0.06
CA VAL A 193 -14.66 21.46 0.81
C VAL A 193 -15.43 22.57 0.09
N ASP A 194 -15.99 23.49 0.86
CA ASP A 194 -16.88 24.58 0.42
C ASP A 194 -16.34 26.00 0.75
N SER A 195 -15.16 26.07 1.36
CA SER A 195 -14.67 27.28 2.03
C SER A 195 -13.15 27.28 2.17
N ILE A 196 -12.54 28.47 2.15
CA ILE A 196 -11.07 28.63 2.27
C ILE A 196 -10.55 28.00 3.56
N LEU A 197 -11.26 28.19 4.68
CA LEU A 197 -10.94 27.56 5.97
C LEU A 197 -10.96 26.03 5.88
N SER A 198 -11.99 25.45 5.26
CA SER A 198 -12.06 23.99 5.07
C SER A 198 -10.94 23.44 4.18
N ALA A 199 -10.58 24.17 3.12
CA ALA A 199 -9.48 23.81 2.23
C ALA A 199 -8.10 23.84 2.93
N VAL A 200 -7.84 24.86 3.75
CA VAL A 200 -6.64 24.95 4.61
C VAL A 200 -6.64 23.83 5.65
N ASN A 201 -7.74 23.63 6.38
CA ASN A 201 -7.89 22.57 7.38
C ASN A 201 -7.59 21.17 6.81
N ALA A 202 -8.09 20.87 5.60
CA ALA A 202 -7.82 19.61 4.92
C ALA A 202 -6.34 19.48 4.50
N SER A 203 -5.78 20.52 3.88
CA SER A 203 -4.41 20.50 3.35
C SER A 203 -3.35 20.43 4.46
N GLU A 204 -3.45 21.25 5.51
CA GLU A 204 -2.54 21.23 6.66
C GLU A 204 -2.67 19.95 7.50
N SER A 205 -3.80 19.25 7.39
CA SER A 205 -4.00 17.93 7.99
C SER A 205 -3.41 16.79 7.18
N GLY A 206 -2.94 17.06 5.95
CA GLY A 206 -2.26 16.11 5.09
C GLY A 206 -3.13 15.47 4.01
N ALA A 207 -4.28 16.05 3.65
CA ALA A 207 -5.05 15.58 2.50
C ALA A 207 -4.26 15.77 1.20
N ASP A 208 -4.12 14.70 0.42
CA ASP A 208 -3.39 14.71 -0.87
C ASP A 208 -4.11 15.57 -1.92
N ARG A 209 -5.44 15.63 -1.84
CA ARG A 209 -6.30 16.35 -2.76
C ARG A 209 -7.53 16.93 -2.04
N ILE A 210 -8.03 18.04 -2.57
CA ILE A 210 -9.36 18.55 -2.25
C ILE A 210 -10.22 18.61 -3.51
N GLU A 211 -11.51 18.31 -3.32
CA GLU A 211 -12.57 18.66 -4.26
C GLU A 211 -13.21 19.96 -3.76
N LEU A 212 -13.14 21.03 -4.55
CA LEU A 212 -13.73 22.31 -4.23
C LEU A 212 -15.12 22.41 -4.86
N CYS A 213 -16.12 22.66 -4.02
CA CYS A 213 -17.53 22.80 -4.37
C CYS A 213 -18.09 24.12 -3.83
N SER A 214 -19.29 24.49 -4.28
CA SER A 214 -20.24 25.25 -3.46
C SER A 214 -21.37 24.31 -2.99
N ALA A 215 -22.29 24.81 -2.15
CA ALA A 215 -23.54 24.12 -1.79
C ALA A 215 -23.42 22.60 -1.48
N LEU A 216 -22.52 22.24 -0.55
CA LEU A 216 -22.35 20.85 -0.09
C LEU A 216 -23.54 20.30 0.73
N SER A 217 -24.64 21.05 0.88
CA SER A 217 -25.97 20.56 1.26
C SER A 217 -26.69 19.89 0.09
N GLU A 218 -26.55 20.43 -1.12
CA GLU A 218 -27.22 19.98 -2.35
C GLU A 218 -26.43 18.89 -3.13
N GLY A 219 -25.51 18.23 -2.44
CA GLY A 219 -24.57 17.25 -3.02
C GLY A 219 -23.33 17.86 -3.69
N GLY A 220 -23.15 19.18 -3.61
CA GLY A 220 -22.04 19.90 -4.25
C GLY A 220 -22.41 20.46 -5.62
N LEU A 221 -22.12 21.75 -5.81
CA LEU A 221 -22.27 22.50 -7.06
C LEU A 221 -20.93 23.16 -7.44
N THR A 222 -20.86 23.81 -8.61
CA THR A 222 -19.68 24.57 -9.04
C THR A 222 -19.28 25.64 -8.00
N PRO A 223 -18.01 25.73 -7.56
CA PRO A 223 -17.56 26.81 -6.69
C PRO A 223 -17.47 28.14 -7.45
N SER A 224 -17.62 29.29 -6.78
CA SER A 224 -17.36 30.56 -7.45
C SER A 224 -15.87 30.73 -7.78
N ILE A 225 -15.55 31.38 -8.90
CA ILE A 225 -14.14 31.60 -9.30
C ILE A 225 -13.35 32.37 -8.22
N GLY A 226 -14.00 33.28 -7.49
CA GLY A 226 -13.42 33.99 -6.35
C GLY A 226 -13.06 33.07 -5.17
N LEU A 227 -13.91 32.08 -4.86
CA LEU A 227 -13.61 31.05 -3.85
C LEU A 227 -12.41 30.21 -4.31
N PHE A 228 -12.39 29.77 -5.57
CA PHE A 228 -11.26 29.01 -6.12
C PHE A 228 -9.95 29.81 -6.07
N MET A 229 -9.94 31.08 -6.49
CA MET A 229 -8.75 31.93 -6.41
C MET A 229 -8.28 32.14 -4.97
N GLY A 230 -9.21 32.32 -4.01
CA GLY A 230 -8.89 32.40 -2.59
C GLY A 230 -8.25 31.12 -2.05
N VAL A 231 -8.79 29.96 -2.41
CA VAL A 231 -8.24 28.64 -2.06
C VAL A 231 -6.87 28.41 -2.70
N LYS A 232 -6.69 28.73 -3.99
CA LYS A 232 -5.42 28.60 -4.71
C LYS A 232 -4.33 29.50 -4.13
N GLY A 233 -4.70 30.71 -3.69
CA GLY A 233 -3.81 31.63 -2.98
C GLY A 233 -3.41 31.13 -1.59
N ALA A 234 -4.38 30.68 -0.78
CA ALA A 234 -4.11 30.12 0.55
C ALA A 234 -3.22 28.86 0.50
N LEU A 235 -3.44 27.99 -0.49
CA LEU A 235 -2.69 26.74 -0.68
C LEU A 235 -1.45 26.89 -1.58
N ALA A 236 -1.01 28.10 -1.93
CA ALA A 236 0.08 28.35 -2.89
C ALA A 236 1.45 27.74 -2.51
N LYS A 237 1.67 27.39 -1.24
CA LYS A 237 2.87 26.68 -0.75
C LYS A 237 2.66 25.17 -0.53
N SER A 238 1.44 24.68 -0.71
CA SER A 238 1.07 23.28 -0.50
C SER A 238 1.33 22.42 -1.76
N LYS A 239 1.32 21.10 -1.57
CA LYS A 239 1.31 20.11 -2.66
C LYS A 239 -0.08 19.51 -2.90
N THR A 240 -1.04 19.77 -2.01
CA THR A 240 -2.44 19.30 -2.13
C THR A 240 -3.02 19.75 -3.47
N LYS A 241 -3.59 18.81 -4.22
CA LYS A 241 -4.21 19.10 -5.52
C LYS A 241 -5.61 19.68 -5.35
N ILE A 242 -5.98 20.63 -6.20
CA ILE A 242 -7.28 21.32 -6.13
C ILE A 242 -8.08 20.97 -7.39
N PHE A 243 -9.08 20.10 -7.23
CA PHE A 243 -10.04 19.79 -8.29
C PHE A 243 -11.30 20.62 -8.08
N CYS A 244 -11.97 21.04 -9.15
CA CYS A 244 -13.22 21.82 -9.07
C CYS A 244 -14.40 20.97 -9.52
N MET A 245 -15.49 21.00 -8.74
CA MET A 245 -16.80 20.50 -9.17
C MET A 245 -17.32 21.37 -10.33
N ILE A 246 -17.88 20.74 -11.36
CA ILE A 246 -18.60 21.42 -12.46
C ILE A 246 -20.02 20.83 -12.48
N ARG A 247 -20.93 21.49 -11.76
CA ARG A 247 -22.34 21.09 -11.61
C ARG A 247 -23.14 22.32 -11.24
N ILE A 248 -23.84 22.91 -12.22
CA ILE A 248 -24.46 24.23 -12.05
C ILE A 248 -25.77 24.22 -11.23
N ARG A 249 -26.43 23.06 -11.10
CA ARG A 249 -27.68 22.89 -10.34
C ARG A 249 -27.76 21.55 -9.59
N ARG A 250 -28.63 21.52 -8.59
CA ARG A 250 -29.05 20.31 -7.89
C ARG A 250 -30.02 19.46 -8.72
N GLY A 251 -30.36 18.29 -8.20
CA GLY A 251 -31.21 17.31 -8.87
C GLY A 251 -30.38 16.35 -9.73
N ASP A 252 -30.95 15.99 -10.87
CA ASP A 252 -30.40 15.07 -11.87
C ASP A 252 -29.14 15.62 -12.59
N PHE A 253 -28.72 14.86 -13.61
CA PHE A 253 -27.52 15.09 -14.40
C PHE A 253 -27.81 15.17 -15.92
N ASN A 254 -29.08 15.33 -16.33
CA ASN A 254 -29.44 15.56 -17.73
C ASN A 254 -29.57 17.08 -17.96
N TYR A 255 -28.49 17.67 -18.45
CA TYR A 255 -28.38 19.12 -18.67
C TYR A 255 -28.93 19.51 -20.04
N SER A 256 -29.55 20.69 -20.15
CA SER A 256 -29.81 21.30 -21.48
C SER A 256 -28.50 21.72 -22.14
N ASP A 257 -28.52 22.09 -23.43
CA ASP A 257 -27.30 22.56 -24.10
C ASP A 257 -26.84 23.93 -23.56
N GLU A 258 -27.76 24.81 -23.16
CA GLU A 258 -27.44 26.09 -22.49
C GLU A 258 -26.78 25.86 -21.12
N GLU A 259 -27.21 24.81 -20.41
CA GLU A 259 -26.59 24.39 -19.15
C GLU A 259 -25.17 23.82 -19.36
N ILE A 260 -24.94 23.12 -20.47
CA ILE A 260 -23.61 22.64 -20.87
C ILE A 260 -22.70 23.80 -21.28
N ASP A 261 -23.20 24.81 -22.00
CA ASP A 261 -22.43 26.01 -22.36
C ASP A 261 -22.00 26.81 -21.12
N ALA A 262 -22.83 26.87 -20.08
CA ALA A 262 -22.44 27.40 -18.78
C ALA A 262 -21.34 26.55 -18.10
N MET A 263 -21.48 25.22 -18.09
CA MET A 263 -20.45 24.30 -17.56
C MET A 263 -19.12 24.39 -18.30
N ILE A 264 -19.15 24.59 -19.63
CA ILE A 264 -17.96 24.84 -20.47
C ILE A 264 -17.29 26.15 -20.07
N THR A 265 -18.06 27.22 -19.90
CA THR A 265 -17.57 28.53 -19.47
C THR A 265 -16.84 28.43 -18.13
N ASP A 266 -17.43 27.75 -17.13
CA ASP A 266 -16.80 27.49 -15.82
C ASP A 266 -15.47 26.72 -15.97
N VAL A 267 -15.45 25.65 -16.78
CA VAL A 267 -14.25 24.86 -17.06
C VAL A 267 -13.12 25.70 -17.67
N GLU A 268 -13.43 26.60 -18.60
CA GLU A 268 -12.44 27.52 -19.18
C GLU A 268 -11.84 28.46 -18.13
N TYR A 269 -12.65 29.01 -17.21
CA TYR A 269 -12.13 29.83 -16.11
C TYR A 269 -11.25 29.04 -15.14
N PHE A 270 -11.65 27.84 -14.70
CA PHE A 270 -10.81 27.02 -13.81
C PHE A 270 -9.49 26.59 -14.48
N LYS A 271 -9.54 26.24 -15.77
CA LYS A 271 -8.36 25.95 -16.59
C LYS A 271 -7.42 27.15 -16.71
N LYS A 272 -7.96 28.32 -17.05
CA LYS A 272 -7.24 29.61 -17.13
C LYS A 272 -6.57 30.01 -15.82
N HIS A 273 -7.19 29.70 -14.69
CA HIS A 273 -6.65 29.94 -13.35
C HIS A 273 -5.92 28.71 -12.74
N ALA A 274 -5.56 27.73 -13.57
CA ALA A 274 -4.73 26.57 -13.23
C ALA A 274 -5.26 25.69 -12.09
N ALA A 275 -6.54 25.29 -12.15
CA ALA A 275 -7.02 24.13 -11.39
C ALA A 275 -6.21 22.87 -11.71
N ASP A 276 -6.10 21.95 -10.75
CA ASP A 276 -5.33 20.72 -10.93
C ASP A 276 -6.15 19.57 -11.55
N GLY A 277 -7.46 19.76 -11.69
CA GLY A 277 -8.42 18.81 -12.28
C GLY A 277 -9.87 19.31 -12.17
N ILE A 278 -10.82 18.56 -12.75
CA ILE A 278 -12.26 18.84 -12.69
C ILE A 278 -13.08 17.56 -12.40
N VAL A 279 -14.29 17.75 -11.84
CA VAL A 279 -15.19 16.68 -11.40
C VAL A 279 -16.61 16.97 -11.89
N PHE A 280 -17.20 16.07 -12.69
CA PHE A 280 -18.56 16.23 -13.24
C PHE A 280 -19.10 14.89 -13.79
N GLY A 281 -20.28 14.90 -14.41
CA GLY A 281 -20.78 13.79 -15.23
C GLY A 281 -22.16 14.12 -15.81
N CYS A 282 -22.41 13.78 -17.07
CA CYS A 282 -23.67 14.07 -17.76
C CYS A 282 -24.40 12.76 -18.10
N LEU A 283 -25.69 12.70 -17.84
CA LEU A 283 -26.58 11.58 -18.20
C LEU A 283 -27.63 12.02 -19.23
N ASP A 284 -28.28 11.06 -19.88
CA ASP A 284 -29.48 11.28 -20.68
C ASP A 284 -30.77 11.10 -19.83
N GLU A 285 -31.94 11.27 -20.44
CA GLU A 285 -33.24 11.08 -19.81
C GLU A 285 -33.54 9.62 -19.41
N PHE A 286 -32.74 8.66 -19.87
CA PHE A 286 -32.81 7.25 -19.53
C PHE A 286 -31.72 6.82 -18.52
N GLN A 287 -30.96 7.78 -17.97
CA GLN A 287 -29.86 7.57 -17.01
C GLN A 287 -28.63 6.85 -17.59
N ASN A 288 -28.47 6.80 -18.93
CA ASN A 288 -27.21 6.39 -19.56
C ASN A 288 -26.23 7.57 -19.62
N ILE A 289 -24.96 7.29 -19.89
CA ILE A 289 -23.92 8.32 -19.98
C ILE A 289 -24.04 9.10 -21.28
N HIS A 290 -24.31 10.41 -21.19
CA HIS A 290 -24.51 11.27 -22.36
C HIS A 290 -23.17 11.61 -23.02
N LYS A 291 -22.72 10.72 -23.92
CA LYS A 291 -21.39 10.73 -24.55
C LYS A 291 -21.02 12.08 -25.17
N GLU A 292 -21.94 12.69 -25.93
CA GLU A 292 -21.70 14.00 -26.57
C GLU A 292 -21.50 15.14 -25.57
N LYS A 293 -22.44 15.36 -24.63
CA LYS A 293 -22.34 16.43 -23.62
C LYS A 293 -21.11 16.27 -22.73
N CYS A 294 -20.76 15.03 -22.37
CA CYS A 294 -19.48 14.76 -21.71
C CYS A 294 -18.28 15.20 -22.57
N LEU A 295 -18.27 14.84 -23.86
CA LEU A 295 -17.19 15.21 -24.77
C LEU A 295 -17.08 16.72 -25.00
N LYS A 296 -18.19 17.48 -25.03
CA LYS A 296 -18.16 18.96 -25.08
C LYS A 296 -17.35 19.55 -23.91
N VAL A 297 -17.64 19.10 -22.68
CA VAL A 297 -16.96 19.55 -21.45
C VAL A 297 -15.48 19.08 -21.40
N ILE A 298 -15.17 17.88 -21.89
CA ILE A 298 -13.78 17.35 -21.95
C ILE A 298 -12.93 18.10 -22.97
N ASN A 299 -13.50 18.52 -24.10
CA ASN A 299 -12.81 19.39 -25.08
C ASN A 299 -12.45 20.75 -24.47
N ALA A 300 -13.37 21.38 -23.74
CA ALA A 300 -13.11 22.63 -23.02
C ALA A 300 -11.95 22.49 -22.02
N TRP A 301 -11.89 21.38 -21.27
CA TRP A 301 -10.75 21.07 -20.40
C TRP A 301 -9.46 20.81 -21.19
N GLY A 302 -9.53 20.10 -22.32
CA GLY A 302 -8.41 19.88 -23.25
C GLY A 302 -8.06 18.40 -23.50
N ASN A 303 -9.03 17.49 -23.43
CA ASN A 303 -8.94 16.07 -23.84
C ASN A 303 -7.92 15.17 -23.11
N GLN A 304 -7.08 15.70 -22.22
CA GLN A 304 -6.17 14.91 -21.38
C GLN A 304 -6.06 15.47 -19.96
N GLY A 305 -5.92 14.57 -18.99
CA GLY A 305 -5.52 14.91 -17.62
C GLY A 305 -6.51 14.48 -16.53
N ASN A 306 -6.59 15.30 -15.48
CA ASN A 306 -7.23 14.98 -14.21
C ASN A 306 -8.75 15.23 -14.23
N ILE A 307 -9.50 14.38 -14.94
CA ILE A 307 -10.96 14.43 -14.97
C ILE A 307 -11.53 13.28 -14.13
N THR A 308 -12.50 13.55 -13.25
CA THR A 308 -13.23 12.54 -12.47
C THR A 308 -14.70 12.53 -12.88
N PHE A 309 -15.23 11.36 -13.24
CA PHE A 309 -16.67 11.15 -13.38
C PHE A 309 -17.29 11.02 -11.99
N HIS A 310 -18.22 11.89 -11.64
CA HIS A 310 -18.77 11.98 -10.29
C HIS A 310 -19.94 10.99 -10.04
N ARG A 311 -20.61 11.12 -8.89
CA ARG A 311 -21.64 10.19 -8.40
C ARG A 311 -22.87 10.00 -9.29
N ALA A 312 -23.03 10.75 -10.38
CA ALA A 312 -23.93 10.36 -11.48
C ALA A 312 -23.73 8.89 -11.93
N PHE A 313 -22.53 8.33 -11.77
CA PHE A 313 -22.28 6.90 -12.02
C PHE A 313 -23.17 5.98 -11.16
N ASP A 314 -23.46 6.35 -9.91
CA ASP A 314 -24.30 5.56 -9.00
C ASP A 314 -25.79 5.60 -9.37
N GLU A 315 -26.22 6.54 -10.22
CA GLU A 315 -27.57 6.63 -10.78
C GLU A 315 -27.71 5.86 -12.11
N THR A 316 -26.60 5.45 -12.74
CA THR A 316 -26.65 4.59 -13.94
C THR A 316 -27.07 3.16 -13.59
N SER A 317 -27.59 2.41 -14.56
CA SER A 317 -27.94 1.01 -14.32
C SER A 317 -26.71 0.16 -13.95
N ALA A 318 -26.85 -0.62 -12.89
CA ALA A 318 -25.82 -1.54 -12.41
C ALA A 318 -25.66 -2.80 -13.30
N SER A 319 -26.60 -3.10 -14.21
CA SER A 319 -26.42 -4.15 -15.21
C SER A 319 -25.33 -3.78 -16.22
N ASP A 320 -25.23 -2.49 -16.53
CA ASP A 320 -24.46 -1.98 -17.68
C ASP A 320 -23.10 -1.43 -17.22
N MET A 321 -22.72 -1.75 -15.97
CA MET A 321 -21.49 -1.34 -15.29
C MET A 321 -20.24 -1.50 -16.14
N GLU A 322 -20.08 -2.62 -16.86
CA GLU A 322 -18.92 -2.83 -17.74
C GLU A 322 -18.91 -1.89 -18.95
N GLU A 323 -20.05 -1.65 -19.61
CA GLU A 323 -20.12 -0.71 -20.72
C GLU A 323 -19.92 0.73 -20.22
N ASN A 324 -20.54 1.10 -19.09
CA ASN A 324 -20.37 2.40 -18.45
C ASN A 324 -18.91 2.67 -18.06
N LEU A 325 -18.17 1.68 -17.54
CA LEU A 325 -16.72 1.81 -17.29
C LEU A 325 -15.92 2.07 -18.58
N LYS A 326 -16.22 1.37 -19.68
CA LYS A 326 -15.56 1.57 -20.98
C LYS A 326 -15.87 2.95 -21.55
N ILE A 327 -17.14 3.36 -21.59
CA ILE A 327 -17.57 4.69 -22.05
C ILE A 327 -16.83 5.80 -21.31
N ILE A 328 -16.77 5.73 -19.97
CA ILE A 328 -16.08 6.73 -19.15
C ILE A 328 -14.57 6.76 -19.48
N LYS A 329 -13.97 5.60 -19.68
CA LYS A 329 -12.56 5.49 -20.03
C LYS A 329 -12.23 5.99 -21.46
N ASP A 330 -13.11 5.73 -22.42
CA ASP A 330 -12.94 6.11 -23.83
C ASP A 330 -13.18 7.60 -24.06
N LEU A 331 -14.12 8.21 -23.30
CA LEU A 331 -14.30 9.66 -23.23
C LEU A 331 -13.08 10.40 -22.64
N GLY A 332 -12.18 9.68 -21.94
CA GLY A 332 -10.93 10.25 -21.41
C GLY A 332 -10.94 10.62 -19.93
N PHE A 333 -11.92 10.14 -19.15
CA PHE A 333 -11.90 10.32 -17.70
C PHE A 333 -10.76 9.51 -17.05
N SER A 334 -10.18 10.07 -15.98
CA SER A 334 -9.08 9.45 -15.21
C SER A 334 -9.56 8.64 -14.01
N ARG A 335 -10.81 8.86 -13.57
CA ARG A 335 -11.36 8.35 -12.31
C ARG A 335 -12.89 8.33 -12.31
N ILE A 336 -13.48 7.44 -11.53
CA ILE A 336 -14.88 7.47 -11.07
C ILE A 336 -14.93 7.68 -9.55
N LEU A 337 -15.84 8.55 -9.08
CA LEU A 337 -16.27 8.64 -7.69
C LEU A 337 -17.63 7.94 -7.56
N SER A 338 -17.72 6.92 -6.69
CA SER A 338 -18.90 6.05 -6.58
C SER A 338 -19.11 5.54 -5.15
N SER A 339 -20.37 5.35 -4.77
CA SER A 339 -20.82 4.64 -3.56
C SER A 339 -21.26 3.19 -3.85
N GLY A 340 -21.10 2.70 -5.08
CA GLY A 340 -21.41 1.34 -5.50
C GLY A 340 -22.90 1.10 -5.81
N TYR A 341 -23.59 2.08 -6.42
CA TYR A 341 -25.04 2.01 -6.68
C TYR A 341 -25.87 1.86 -5.38
N LYS A 342 -25.41 2.45 -4.26
CA LYS A 342 -26.02 2.36 -2.92
C LYS A 342 -25.90 3.69 -2.16
N SER A 343 -26.63 3.84 -1.07
CA SER A 343 -26.67 5.08 -0.27
C SER A 343 -25.34 5.48 0.41
N SER A 344 -24.40 4.54 0.57
CA SER A 344 -23.03 4.83 1.02
C SER A 344 -22.04 3.78 0.52
N ALA A 345 -20.76 4.15 0.42
CA ALA A 345 -19.70 3.22 0.03
C ALA A 345 -19.60 1.98 0.94
N GLU A 346 -20.04 2.06 2.20
CA GLU A 346 -20.05 0.89 3.10
C GLU A 346 -21.15 -0.12 2.73
N VAL A 347 -22.33 0.35 2.32
CA VAL A 347 -23.42 -0.52 1.83
C VAL A 347 -23.07 -1.07 0.44
N GLY A 348 -22.38 -0.28 -0.39
CA GLY A 348 -21.96 -0.67 -1.73
C GLY A 348 -20.62 -1.39 -1.83
N ILE A 349 -20.01 -1.88 -0.73
CA ILE A 349 -18.68 -2.54 -0.75
C ILE A 349 -18.59 -3.63 -1.81
N GLU A 350 -19.60 -4.49 -1.94
CA GLU A 350 -19.54 -5.62 -2.87
C GLU A 350 -19.69 -5.17 -4.34
N SER A 351 -20.50 -4.14 -4.60
CA SER A 351 -20.49 -3.45 -5.91
C SER A 351 -19.11 -2.86 -6.20
N LEU A 352 -18.55 -2.11 -5.24
CA LEU A 352 -17.27 -1.41 -5.37
C LEU A 352 -16.12 -2.37 -5.62
N LYS A 353 -16.08 -3.55 -5.00
CA LYS A 353 -15.12 -4.63 -5.34
C LYS A 353 -15.17 -4.98 -6.82
N ASN A 354 -16.37 -5.23 -7.34
CA ASN A 354 -16.56 -5.66 -8.72
C ASN A 354 -16.22 -4.54 -9.72
N ILE A 355 -16.64 -3.29 -9.42
CA ILE A 355 -16.30 -2.09 -10.22
C ILE A 355 -14.78 -1.86 -10.20
N ILE A 356 -14.11 -1.89 -9.03
CA ILE A 356 -12.66 -1.74 -8.88
C ILE A 356 -11.89 -2.87 -9.56
N LYS A 357 -12.40 -4.11 -9.52
CA LYS A 357 -11.79 -5.25 -10.20
C LYS A 357 -11.84 -5.04 -11.72
N ARG A 358 -13.03 -4.80 -12.29
CA ARG A 358 -13.20 -4.62 -13.74
C ARG A 358 -12.42 -3.41 -14.26
N ALA A 359 -12.48 -2.29 -13.55
CA ALA A 359 -11.76 -1.07 -13.92
C ALA A 359 -10.21 -1.21 -13.92
N ARG A 360 -9.65 -2.24 -13.29
CA ARG A 360 -8.19 -2.52 -13.29
C ARG A 360 -7.70 -3.37 -14.46
N GLU A 361 -8.61 -3.94 -15.24
CA GLU A 361 -8.25 -4.80 -16.37
C GLU A 361 -7.72 -3.93 -17.53
N ASP A 362 -6.88 -4.52 -18.39
CA ASP A 362 -6.01 -3.76 -19.32
C ASP A 362 -6.76 -3.02 -20.44
N ASP A 363 -8.02 -3.36 -20.71
CA ASP A 363 -8.89 -2.62 -21.63
C ASP A 363 -9.46 -1.33 -21.02
N ILE A 364 -9.49 -1.21 -19.68
CA ILE A 364 -10.10 -0.08 -18.98
C ILE A 364 -9.06 0.75 -18.20
N GLN A 365 -8.23 0.16 -17.33
CA GLN A 365 -7.22 0.86 -16.52
C GLN A 365 -7.69 2.21 -15.89
N LEU A 366 -8.89 2.22 -15.32
CA LEU A 366 -9.56 3.39 -14.74
C LEU A 366 -9.50 3.38 -13.20
N LYS A 367 -9.31 4.55 -12.58
CA LYS A 367 -9.31 4.67 -11.12
C LYS A 367 -10.74 4.69 -10.59
N VAL A 368 -11.00 3.95 -9.52
CA VAL A 368 -12.31 3.98 -8.83
C VAL A 368 -12.07 4.37 -7.37
N MET A 369 -12.80 5.39 -6.93
CA MET A 369 -12.66 6.05 -5.64
C MET A 369 -13.99 5.91 -4.87
N PRO A 370 -14.04 5.05 -3.83
CA PRO A 370 -15.18 4.98 -2.93
C PRO A 370 -15.49 6.34 -2.29
N GLY A 371 -16.78 6.68 -2.22
CA GLY A 371 -17.28 7.90 -1.60
C GLY A 371 -18.72 7.78 -1.07
N ALA A 372 -19.21 8.88 -0.49
CA ALA A 372 -20.43 8.96 0.34
C ALA A 372 -20.38 8.09 1.62
N GLY A 373 -20.48 8.73 2.78
CA GLY A 373 -20.56 8.07 4.09
C GLY A 373 -19.24 7.50 4.63
N ILE A 374 -18.08 7.87 4.08
CA ILE A 374 -16.78 7.44 4.60
C ILE A 374 -16.46 8.18 5.91
N THR A 375 -16.16 7.41 6.96
CA THR A 375 -15.85 7.86 8.31
C THR A 375 -14.76 6.98 8.94
N LYS A 376 -14.20 7.40 10.07
CA LYS A 376 -13.20 6.59 10.80
C LYS A 376 -13.67 5.20 11.22
N ALA A 377 -14.99 4.99 11.36
CA ALA A 377 -15.56 3.69 11.72
C ALA A 377 -15.54 2.68 10.57
N ASN A 378 -15.65 3.13 9.31
CA ASN A 378 -15.80 2.24 8.14
C ASN A 378 -14.69 2.34 7.09
N VAL A 379 -13.85 3.38 7.13
CA VAL A 379 -12.76 3.57 6.15
C VAL A 379 -11.80 2.37 6.07
N SER A 380 -11.42 1.78 7.21
CA SER A 380 -10.55 0.59 7.25
C SER A 380 -11.18 -0.61 6.55
N LYS A 381 -12.47 -0.87 6.82
CA LYS A 381 -13.26 -1.94 6.18
C LYS A 381 -13.40 -1.71 4.68
N ILE A 382 -13.75 -0.49 4.25
CA ILE A 382 -13.88 -0.12 2.84
C ILE A 382 -12.54 -0.34 2.11
N ILE A 383 -11.41 0.15 2.66
CA ILE A 383 -10.09 -0.04 2.04
C ILE A 383 -9.70 -1.52 1.99
N THR A 384 -9.89 -2.28 3.06
CA THR A 384 -9.50 -3.70 3.13
C THR A 384 -10.30 -4.54 2.13
N GLU A 385 -11.62 -4.38 2.12
CA GLU A 385 -12.55 -5.17 1.30
C GLU A 385 -12.46 -4.81 -0.19
N THR A 386 -12.44 -3.51 -0.53
CA THR A 386 -12.41 -3.06 -1.93
C THR A 386 -11.00 -2.97 -2.51
N GLN A 387 -9.97 -2.99 -1.65
CA GLN A 387 -8.56 -2.77 -1.99
C GLN A 387 -8.32 -1.47 -2.78
N CYS A 388 -9.12 -0.41 -2.57
CA CYS A 388 -9.08 0.83 -3.36
C CYS A 388 -7.71 1.55 -3.32
N ASN A 389 -7.53 2.56 -4.17
CA ASN A 389 -6.29 3.36 -4.25
C ASN A 389 -6.48 4.81 -3.80
N GLU A 390 -7.70 5.32 -3.86
CA GLU A 390 -8.08 6.68 -3.47
C GLU A 390 -9.43 6.58 -2.74
N ILE A 391 -9.71 7.47 -1.79
CA ILE A 391 -11.00 7.57 -1.07
C ILE A 391 -11.46 9.02 -1.01
N HIS A 392 -12.77 9.23 -1.00
CA HIS A 392 -13.40 10.54 -0.89
C HIS A 392 -14.21 10.66 0.41
N ALA A 393 -13.94 11.68 1.21
CA ALA A 393 -14.68 11.97 2.44
C ALA A 393 -14.95 13.48 2.60
N SER A 394 -15.99 13.86 3.34
CA SER A 394 -16.21 15.28 3.69
C SER A 394 -15.49 15.70 4.97
N ALA A 395 -15.28 14.78 5.91
CA ALA A 395 -14.61 15.00 7.19
C ALA A 395 -15.12 16.23 7.99
N ARG A 396 -16.38 16.67 7.77
CA ARG A 396 -16.92 17.90 8.38
C ARG A 396 -17.38 17.71 9.83
N SER A 397 -17.36 18.80 10.60
CA SER A 397 -17.94 18.95 11.93
C SER A 397 -18.81 20.22 12.02
N PRO A 398 -19.89 20.20 12.83
CA PRO A 398 -20.70 21.38 13.08
C PRO A 398 -19.94 22.39 13.95
N VAL A 399 -19.87 23.63 13.49
CA VAL A 399 -19.33 24.78 14.22
C VAL A 399 -20.50 25.67 14.67
N LYS A 400 -20.41 26.25 15.87
CA LYS A 400 -21.42 27.17 16.39
C LYS A 400 -21.52 28.40 15.48
N SER A 401 -22.68 28.59 14.86
CA SER A 401 -23.04 29.88 14.25
C SER A 401 -23.66 30.81 15.29
N ASN A 402 -23.50 32.12 15.09
CA ASN A 402 -24.25 33.15 15.81
C ASN A 402 -25.54 33.57 15.06
N THR A 403 -25.76 33.03 13.85
CA THR A 403 -26.99 33.14 13.06
C THR A 403 -27.79 31.83 13.12
N GLY A 404 -29.07 31.88 12.71
CA GLY A 404 -30.02 30.76 12.87
C GLY A 404 -31.32 31.15 13.60
N LYS A 405 -31.79 32.40 13.46
CA LYS A 405 -33.10 32.86 13.97
C LYS A 405 -34.21 32.91 12.93
N LEU A 406 -33.83 32.92 11.64
CA LEU A 406 -34.71 33.05 10.49
C LEU A 406 -34.16 32.13 9.39
N SER A 407 -35.05 31.54 8.59
CA SER A 407 -34.70 30.91 7.32
C SER A 407 -34.48 32.01 6.27
N MET A 408 -33.43 31.89 5.46
CA MET A 408 -33.15 32.79 4.34
C MET A 408 -33.52 32.10 3.01
N GLY A 409 -33.31 30.78 2.93
CA GLY A 409 -33.78 29.91 1.84
C GLY A 409 -35.15 29.27 2.11
N GLY A 410 -35.54 28.37 1.21
CA GLY A 410 -36.82 27.64 1.25
C GLY A 410 -36.88 26.45 2.22
N GLY A 411 -36.01 26.39 3.22
CA GLY A 411 -35.93 25.28 4.18
C GLY A 411 -35.00 25.56 5.35
N ASN A 412 -35.09 24.76 6.41
CA ASN A 412 -34.44 24.99 7.72
C ASN A 412 -32.91 24.79 7.73
N GLU A 413 -32.24 24.97 6.59
CA GLU A 413 -30.80 24.78 6.39
C GLU A 413 -29.99 25.92 7.02
N ASP A 414 -30.46 27.17 6.90
CA ASP A 414 -29.88 28.34 7.58
C ASP A 414 -29.99 28.28 9.13
N LEU A 415 -30.80 27.35 9.64
CA LEU A 415 -30.97 27.09 11.08
C LEU A 415 -30.01 25.99 11.58
N GLN A 416 -29.27 25.32 10.67
CA GLN A 416 -28.28 24.30 11.03
C GLN A 416 -26.92 24.95 11.36
N PRO A 417 -26.08 24.29 12.20
CA PRO A 417 -24.71 24.74 12.43
C PRO A 417 -23.87 24.70 11.15
N LEU A 418 -22.95 25.66 11.00
CA LEU A 418 -22.04 25.72 9.86
C LEU A 418 -21.12 24.50 9.85
N MET A 419 -21.13 23.73 8.76
CA MET A 419 -20.33 22.51 8.63
C MET A 419 -18.95 22.81 8.05
N VAL A 420 -17.90 22.76 8.87
CA VAL A 420 -16.50 23.05 8.45
C VAL A 420 -15.68 21.75 8.44
N CYS A 421 -14.70 21.62 7.53
CA CYS A 421 -13.77 20.49 7.54
C CYS A 421 -12.98 20.43 8.86
N ASP A 422 -12.96 19.26 9.51
CA ASP A 422 -12.38 19.05 10.82
C ASP A 422 -10.94 18.48 10.71
N PRO A 423 -9.90 19.22 11.14
CA PRO A 423 -8.52 18.75 11.09
C PRO A 423 -8.26 17.43 11.81
N ILE A 424 -9.02 17.13 12.87
CA ILE A 424 -8.87 15.89 13.64
C ILE A 424 -9.40 14.73 12.81
N LYS A 425 -10.61 14.86 12.23
CA LYS A 425 -11.20 13.81 11.38
C LYS A 425 -10.35 13.50 10.14
N VAL A 426 -9.76 14.51 9.51
CA VAL A 426 -8.84 14.31 8.37
C VAL A 426 -7.60 13.51 8.81
N LYS A 427 -7.00 13.85 9.96
CA LYS A 427 -5.85 13.11 10.51
C LYS A 427 -6.20 11.68 10.91
N GLU A 428 -7.35 11.46 11.55
CA GLU A 428 -7.86 10.12 11.88
C GLU A 428 -8.06 9.26 10.63
N LEU A 429 -8.67 9.81 9.56
CA LEU A 429 -8.82 9.10 8.29
C LEU A 429 -7.47 8.74 7.66
N ILE A 430 -6.49 9.65 7.66
CA ILE A 430 -5.15 9.41 7.12
C ILE A 430 -4.38 8.36 7.92
N GLU A 431 -4.43 8.42 9.26
CA GLU A 431 -3.76 7.46 10.13
C GLU A 431 -4.33 6.05 9.97
N ILE A 432 -5.66 5.92 9.97
CA ILE A 432 -6.31 4.62 9.75
C ILE A 432 -5.98 4.11 8.35
N SER A 433 -6.06 4.95 7.31
CA SER A 433 -5.79 4.56 5.92
C SER A 433 -4.34 4.12 5.68
N LYS A 434 -3.37 4.68 6.42
CA LYS A 434 -1.98 4.21 6.41
C LYS A 434 -1.84 2.84 7.08
N ASN A 435 -2.56 2.61 8.18
CA ASN A 435 -2.46 1.40 8.99
C ASN A 435 -3.21 0.18 8.41
N VAL A 436 -3.86 0.28 7.24
CA VAL A 436 -4.49 -0.87 6.57
C VAL A 436 -3.45 -1.73 5.84
N VAL A 437 -3.49 -3.04 6.05
CA VAL A 437 -2.68 -4.05 5.34
C VAL A 437 -3.55 -4.74 4.28
N ILE A 438 -3.01 -4.94 3.07
CA ILE A 438 -3.75 -5.38 1.87
C ILE A 438 -3.09 -6.57 1.17
#